data_AF-A0A382SFW4-F1
#
_entry.id   AF-A0A382SFW4-F1
#
_cell.length_a   1.000
_cell.length_b   1.000
_cell.length_c   1.000
_cell.angle_alpha   90.00
_cell.angle_beta   90.00
_cell.angle_gamma   90.00
#
_symmetry.space_group_name_H-M   'P 1'
#
loop_
_entity.id
_entity.type
_entity.pdbx_description
1 polymer ?
#
loop_
_entity_poly.entity_id
_entity_poly.type
_entity_poly.pdbx_seq_one_letter_code
_entity_poly.pdbx_strand_id
1 'polypeptide(L)'
;MKDTFFKKLIKFLCLLLLALNVFSGGNESDSLLMETLDEVLTEEYKPCSDQSDLNSLEVNTISSLMIVSEGSIFIEGEVITSSNGVQAIVDYYDVETQKLTYHQDASTGFETFVLNETITGTFSGIASVKEFIIDLTIPCFELIVSIEEEPQQMIFITKESAEEAKAAAAKAAAAEMMAEIEEDLARQAALEAFQQKLAEEKAAAAASTAAYQSKLAYDARVEERMEALAIEQEIAAFKAELAAELAKQAAESAAAEMMAEIKEELARQAALEAFQQKLA
;
A
#
# COMPACT_ATOMS: atom_id res chain seq x y z
N MET A 1 42.48 -25.93 8.27
CA MET A 1 41.85 -25.22 9.41
C MET A 1 41.80 -23.68 9.24
N LYS A 2 42.59 -23.09 8.32
CA LYS A 2 42.58 -21.64 8.01
C LYS A 2 41.35 -21.17 7.21
N ASP A 3 40.86 -21.97 6.25
CA ASP A 3 39.78 -21.53 5.35
C ASP A 3 38.40 -21.50 6.00
N THR A 4 38.13 -22.39 6.95
CA THR A 4 36.90 -22.36 7.76
C THR A 4 36.89 -21.20 8.74
N PHE A 5 38.06 -20.77 9.21
CA PHE A 5 38.20 -19.61 10.08
C PHE A 5 37.97 -18.31 9.32
N PHE A 6 38.51 -18.20 8.10
CA PHE A 6 38.30 -17.05 7.22
C PHE A 6 36.83 -16.87 6.83
N LYS A 7 36.12 -17.96 6.50
CA LYS A 7 34.68 -17.89 6.18
C LYS A 7 33.84 -17.47 7.38
N LYS A 8 34.17 -17.91 8.60
CA LYS A 8 33.49 -17.47 9.82
C LYS A 8 33.78 -16.00 10.15
N LEU A 9 35.02 -15.55 9.96
CA LEU A 9 35.43 -14.16 10.17
C LEU A 9 34.73 -13.20 9.20
N ILE A 10 34.61 -13.58 7.92
CA ILE A 10 33.88 -12.79 6.91
C ILE A 10 32.39 -12.70 7.25
N LYS A 11 31.77 -13.81 7.67
CA LYS A 11 30.35 -13.83 8.04
C LYS A 11 30.06 -12.97 9.28
N PHE A 12 30.98 -12.98 10.25
CA PHE A 12 30.92 -12.12 11.43
C PHE A 12 31.11 -10.65 11.08
N LEU A 13 32.04 -10.33 10.18
CA LEU A 13 32.28 -8.97 9.69
C LEU A 13 31.08 -8.42 8.91
N CYS A 14 30.42 -9.23 8.08
CA CYS A 14 29.19 -8.83 7.39
C CYS A 14 28.02 -8.58 8.36
N LEU A 15 27.90 -9.37 9.43
CA LEU A 15 26.90 -9.17 10.49
C LEU A 15 27.20 -7.90 11.32
N LEU A 16 28.48 -7.62 11.59
CA LEU A 16 28.91 -6.39 12.27
C LEU A 16 28.65 -5.15 11.41
N LEU A 17 28.90 -5.23 10.10
CA LEU A 17 28.61 -4.13 9.16
C LEU A 17 27.12 -3.86 9.01
N LEU A 18 26.25 -4.87 9.11
CA LEU A 18 24.80 -4.67 9.15
C LEU A 18 24.33 -3.99 10.44
N ALA A 19 24.99 -4.24 11.57
CA ALA A 19 24.68 -3.61 12.85
C ALA A 19 25.20 -2.17 12.99
N LEU A 20 26.21 -1.77 12.20
CA LEU A 20 26.78 -0.41 12.20
C LEU A 20 26.08 0.57 11.24
N ASN A 21 24.98 0.16 10.58
CA ASN A 21 24.15 1.05 9.76
C ASN A 21 23.11 1.86 10.57
N VAL A 22 23.29 2.02 11.88
CA VAL A 22 22.61 3.10 12.61
C VAL A 22 23.48 4.34 12.50
N PHE A 23 23.33 5.03 11.38
CA PHE A 23 23.83 6.38 11.21
C PHE A 23 22.83 7.32 11.94
N SER A 24 23.16 7.71 13.16
CA SER A 24 22.59 8.91 13.78
C SER A 24 23.29 10.11 13.14
N GLY A 25 22.72 10.59 12.03
CA GLY A 25 23.03 11.88 11.45
C GLY A 25 22.14 12.94 12.07
N GLY A 26 22.41 13.29 13.33
CA GLY A 26 21.88 14.52 13.91
C GLY A 26 22.59 15.70 13.26
N ASN A 27 21.95 16.33 12.29
CA ASN A 27 22.31 17.67 11.86
C ASN A 27 21.16 18.60 12.24
N GLU A 28 21.44 19.36 13.28
CA GLU A 28 20.59 20.39 13.85
C GLU A 28 20.65 21.60 12.91
N SER A 29 19.72 21.68 11.97
CA SER A 29 19.58 22.84 11.11
C SER A 29 18.15 22.96 10.57
N ASP A 30 17.19 23.05 11.49
CA ASP A 30 15.82 23.51 11.20
C ASP A 30 15.34 24.60 12.16
N SER A 31 16.16 24.99 13.16
CA SER A 31 15.73 25.93 14.20
C SER A 31 15.80 27.41 13.81
N LEU A 32 16.39 27.76 12.65
CA LEU A 32 16.54 29.16 12.21
C LEU A 32 15.53 29.61 11.13
N LEU A 33 14.69 28.70 10.61
CA LEU A 33 13.62 29.06 9.68
C LEU A 33 12.24 29.13 10.34
N MET A 34 12.09 28.61 11.56
CA MET A 34 10.85 28.72 12.32
C MET A 34 10.77 30.04 13.12
N GLU A 35 11.91 30.57 13.57
CA GLU A 35 11.95 31.80 14.39
C GLU A 35 11.65 33.07 13.56
N THR A 36 12.01 33.10 12.27
CA THR A 36 11.70 34.23 11.38
C THR A 36 10.26 34.23 10.87
N LEU A 37 9.56 33.10 10.93
CA LEU A 37 8.16 33.02 10.50
C LEU A 37 7.20 33.34 11.65
N ASP A 38 7.58 33.00 12.89
CA ASP A 38 6.84 33.38 14.10
C ASP A 38 6.90 34.89 14.36
N GLU A 39 8.06 35.53 14.18
CA GLU A 39 8.20 36.98 14.38
C GLU A 39 7.44 37.81 13.32
N VAL A 40 7.37 37.33 12.06
CA VAL A 40 6.55 37.95 11.00
C VAL A 40 5.06 37.75 11.24
N LEU A 41 4.64 36.59 11.75
CA LEU A 41 3.23 36.36 12.13
C LEU A 41 2.81 37.17 13.37
N THR A 42 3.73 37.57 14.25
CA THR A 42 3.40 38.41 15.42
C THR A 42 3.40 39.92 15.15
N GLU A 43 4.17 40.43 14.19
CA GLU A 43 4.18 41.85 13.82
C GLU A 43 3.04 42.22 12.85
N GLU A 44 2.60 41.29 11.99
CA GLU A 44 1.50 41.53 11.03
C GLU A 44 0.10 41.29 11.64
N TYR A 45 0.02 40.69 12.83
CA TYR A 45 -1.22 40.45 13.55
C TYR A 45 -1.27 41.19 14.87
N LYS A 46 -1.33 42.53 14.81
CA LYS A 46 -1.67 43.39 15.94
C LYS A 46 -3.05 44.04 15.72
N PRO A 47 -4.17 43.29 15.85
CA PRO A 47 -5.47 43.92 15.88
C PRO A 47 -5.65 44.56 17.27
N CYS A 48 -5.59 45.89 17.29
CA CYS A 48 -6.20 46.75 18.32
C CYS A 48 -5.67 46.67 19.76
N SER A 49 -4.35 46.61 19.98
CA SER A 49 -3.79 47.12 21.25
C SER A 49 -3.32 48.55 21.05
N ASP A 50 -4.27 49.49 21.19
CA ASP A 50 -4.09 50.87 21.68
C ASP A 50 -5.43 51.63 21.65
N GLN A 51 -6.47 51.08 22.28
CA GLN A 51 -7.65 51.87 22.69
C GLN A 51 -8.09 51.45 24.10
N SER A 52 -7.13 51.45 25.02
CA SER A 52 -7.44 51.67 26.43
C SER A 52 -7.79 53.14 26.61
N ASP A 53 -8.98 53.58 26.17
CA ASP A 53 -9.54 54.90 26.48
C ASP A 53 -11.06 54.99 26.20
N LEU A 54 -11.80 53.89 26.37
CA LEU A 54 -13.23 54.01 26.65
C LEU A 54 -13.43 53.82 28.15
N ASN A 55 -13.55 54.99 28.78
CA ASN A 55 -13.86 55.19 30.18
C ASN A 55 -14.84 54.15 30.73
N SER A 56 -14.44 53.57 31.85
CA SER A 56 -15.33 53.11 32.90
C SER A 56 -16.57 53.99 33.02
N LEU A 57 -17.75 53.42 32.74
CA LEU A 57 -19.00 53.77 33.41
C LEU A 57 -20.02 52.65 33.17
N GLU A 58 -20.31 51.96 34.28
CA GLU A 58 -21.50 51.16 34.55
C GLU A 58 -21.66 49.84 33.77
N VAL A 59 -22.14 48.84 34.52
CA VAL A 59 -22.46 47.50 34.02
C VAL A 59 -23.66 47.66 33.09
N ASN A 60 -23.38 47.99 31.82
CA ASN A 60 -24.41 48.23 30.82
C ASN A 60 -25.10 46.89 30.51
N THR A 61 -26.29 46.71 31.05
CA THR A 61 -27.27 45.76 30.50
C THR A 61 -27.31 46.00 29.00
N ILE A 62 -26.97 44.98 28.21
CA ILE A 62 -26.96 45.08 26.75
C ILE A 62 -28.42 45.15 26.32
N SER A 63 -28.92 46.37 26.17
CA SER A 63 -30.27 46.62 25.68
C SER A 63 -30.34 46.30 24.18
N SER A 64 -31.33 45.49 23.83
CA SER A 64 -31.69 45.15 22.46
C SER A 64 -32.79 46.07 21.96
N LEU A 65 -32.85 46.29 20.64
CA LEU A 65 -33.82 47.17 20.01
C LEU A 65 -34.68 46.41 19.00
N MET A 66 -36.00 46.59 19.08
CA MET A 66 -36.94 46.05 18.09
C MET A 66 -38.00 47.08 17.69
N ILE A 67 -38.57 46.91 16.50
CA ILE A 67 -39.75 47.64 16.05
C ILE A 67 -40.98 46.76 16.30
N VAL A 68 -42.02 47.34 16.88
CA VAL A 68 -43.30 46.67 17.17
C VAL A 68 -44.44 47.31 16.38
N SER A 69 -45.59 46.65 16.27
CA SER A 69 -46.74 47.21 15.56
C SER A 69 -47.41 48.37 16.31
N GLU A 70 -47.95 49.32 15.53
CA GLU A 70 -48.74 50.44 16.06
C GLU A 70 -49.95 49.99 16.90
N GLY A 71 -50.35 50.82 17.86
CA GLY A 71 -51.52 50.59 18.72
C GLY A 71 -51.22 50.02 20.10
N SER A 72 -49.95 49.88 20.46
CA SER A 72 -49.47 49.49 21.79
C SER A 72 -48.54 50.57 22.37
N ILE A 73 -48.57 50.74 23.69
CA ILE A 73 -47.72 51.68 24.43
C ILE A 73 -47.10 50.90 25.59
N PHE A 74 -45.78 50.82 25.59
CA PHE A 74 -45.00 50.14 26.64
C PHE A 74 -44.40 51.13 27.62
N ILE A 75 -44.35 50.76 28.89
CA ILE A 75 -43.76 51.59 29.95
C ILE A 75 -42.41 51.02 30.41
N GLU A 76 -41.49 51.89 30.77
CA GLU A 76 -40.19 51.51 31.34
C GLU A 76 -40.37 50.64 32.60
N GLY A 77 -39.58 49.56 32.68
CA GLY A 77 -39.61 48.58 33.76
C GLY A 77 -40.72 47.51 33.64
N GLU A 78 -41.58 47.58 32.63
CA GLU A 78 -42.59 46.56 32.38
C GLU A 78 -41.99 45.26 31.84
N VAL A 79 -42.46 44.12 32.32
CA VAL A 79 -42.15 42.82 31.73
C VAL A 79 -43.11 42.54 30.58
N ILE A 80 -42.56 42.40 29.39
CA ILE A 80 -43.28 41.93 28.20
C ILE A 80 -43.08 40.42 28.04
N THR A 81 -44.12 39.73 27.59
CA THR A 81 -44.11 38.28 27.34
C THR A 81 -44.55 37.99 25.92
N SER A 82 -43.77 37.21 25.17
CA SER A 82 -44.13 36.70 23.85
C SER A 82 -45.15 35.56 23.94
N SER A 83 -45.92 35.34 22.87
CA SER A 83 -46.68 34.10 22.63
C SER A 83 -45.84 32.82 22.75
N ASN A 84 -44.53 32.90 22.55
CA ASN A 84 -43.59 31.78 22.68
C ASN A 84 -43.02 31.63 24.10
N GLY A 85 -43.41 32.48 25.05
CA GLY A 85 -42.98 32.41 26.45
C GLY A 85 -41.76 33.27 26.79
N VAL A 86 -41.12 33.88 25.79
CA VAL A 86 -39.97 34.79 25.97
C VAL A 86 -40.36 36.00 26.79
N GLN A 87 -39.54 36.37 27.79
CA GLN A 87 -39.75 37.56 28.60
C GLN A 87 -38.63 38.59 28.41
N ALA A 88 -38.96 39.87 28.52
CA ALA A 88 -37.98 40.95 28.60
C ALA A 88 -38.50 42.14 29.39
N ILE A 89 -37.58 42.96 29.89
CA ILE A 89 -37.87 44.17 30.64
C ILE A 89 -37.72 45.36 29.68
N VAL A 90 -38.74 46.20 29.60
CA VAL A 90 -38.74 47.39 28.75
C VAL A 90 -37.82 48.45 29.34
N ASP A 91 -36.87 48.94 28.56
CA ASP A 91 -36.04 50.10 28.90
C ASP A 91 -36.69 51.39 28.44
N TYR A 92 -37.12 51.42 27.19
CA TYR A 92 -37.67 52.62 26.57
C TYR A 92 -38.55 52.26 25.37
N TYR A 93 -39.66 52.97 25.21
CA TYR A 93 -40.52 52.84 24.04
C TYR A 93 -40.80 54.20 23.41
N ASP A 94 -40.46 54.32 22.13
CA ASP A 94 -40.78 55.49 21.32
C ASP A 94 -42.07 55.24 20.53
N VAL A 95 -43.13 55.99 20.87
CA VAL A 95 -44.44 55.88 20.23
C VAL A 95 -44.42 56.36 18.77
N GLU A 96 -43.55 57.31 18.42
CA GLU A 96 -43.48 57.86 17.07
C GLU A 96 -42.79 56.89 16.11
N THR A 97 -41.72 56.25 16.57
CA THR A 97 -40.92 55.33 15.75
C THR A 97 -41.23 53.86 15.99
N GLN A 98 -42.10 53.56 16.95
CA GLN A 98 -42.46 52.21 17.42
C GLN A 98 -41.23 51.38 17.85
N LYS A 99 -40.17 52.07 18.25
CA LYS A 99 -38.91 51.49 18.72
C LYS A 99 -39.05 51.10 20.18
N LEU A 100 -38.89 49.81 20.45
CA LEU A 100 -38.88 49.24 21.78
C LEU A 100 -37.46 48.76 22.12
N THR A 101 -36.84 49.46 23.06
CA THR A 101 -35.57 49.08 23.68
C THR A 101 -35.88 48.23 24.91
N TYR A 102 -35.24 47.09 25.04
CA TYR A 102 -35.46 46.15 26.14
C TYR A 102 -34.16 45.46 26.54
N HIS A 103 -34.08 45.01 27.79
CA HIS A 103 -33.02 44.12 28.25
C HIS A 103 -33.61 42.84 28.83
N GLN A 104 -32.74 41.86 28.99
CA GLN A 104 -33.06 40.60 29.63
C GLN A 104 -32.07 40.35 30.76
N ASP A 105 -32.54 39.72 31.81
CA ASP A 105 -31.74 39.35 32.96
C ASP A 105 -31.98 37.88 33.34
N ALA A 106 -31.36 37.44 34.44
CA ALA A 106 -31.52 36.08 34.94
C ALA A 106 -32.98 35.71 35.30
N SER A 107 -33.87 36.70 35.48
CA SER A 107 -35.29 36.47 35.75
C SER A 107 -36.11 36.25 34.48
N THR A 108 -35.67 36.77 33.34
CA THR A 108 -36.40 36.67 32.06
C THR A 108 -35.92 35.52 31.15
N GLY A 109 -34.79 34.89 31.46
CA GLY A 109 -34.36 33.63 30.83
C GLY A 109 -33.44 33.74 29.61
N PHE A 110 -33.09 34.96 29.17
CA PHE A 110 -32.18 35.22 28.04
C PHE A 110 -32.62 34.54 26.71
N GLU A 111 -33.91 34.55 26.39
CA GLU A 111 -34.47 33.97 25.17
C GLU A 111 -34.70 35.04 24.08
N THR A 112 -34.54 34.69 22.81
CA THR A 112 -34.69 35.65 21.70
C THR A 112 -36.12 35.72 21.19
N PHE A 113 -36.61 36.93 20.94
CA PHE A 113 -37.87 37.14 20.23
C PHE A 113 -37.77 36.69 18.76
N VAL A 114 -38.91 36.39 18.14
CA VAL A 114 -39.07 35.97 16.75
C VAL A 114 -39.91 37.00 15.98
N LEU A 115 -39.60 37.21 14.70
CA LEU A 115 -40.38 38.10 13.84
C LEU A 115 -41.84 37.65 13.74
N ASN A 116 -42.76 38.62 13.72
CA ASN A 116 -44.21 38.48 13.67
C ASN A 116 -44.88 37.77 14.86
N GLU A 117 -44.15 37.48 15.93
CA GLU A 117 -44.79 36.99 17.15
C GLU A 117 -45.49 38.12 17.92
N THR A 118 -46.48 37.76 18.72
CA THR A 118 -47.21 38.72 19.54
C THR A 118 -46.59 38.85 20.92
N ILE A 119 -46.28 40.07 21.32
CA ILE A 119 -45.85 40.41 22.67
C ILE A 119 -47.00 41.06 23.43
N THR A 120 -47.14 40.71 24.70
CA THR A 120 -48.10 41.28 25.62
C THR A 120 -47.37 41.88 26.81
N GLY A 121 -47.70 43.13 27.13
CA GLY A 121 -47.27 43.73 28.38
C GLY A 121 -48.27 43.47 29.49
N THR A 122 -47.81 43.60 30.73
CA THR A 122 -48.66 43.53 31.94
C THR A 122 -49.66 44.68 32.01
N PHE A 123 -49.27 45.86 31.51
CA PHE A 123 -50.03 47.10 31.47
C PHE A 123 -50.29 47.57 30.03
N SER A 124 -49.54 47.04 29.08
CA SER A 124 -49.62 47.37 27.66
C SER A 124 -50.64 46.53 26.89
N GLY A 125 -51.10 47.05 25.75
CA GLY A 125 -51.84 46.28 24.75
C GLY A 125 -50.99 45.19 24.10
N ILE A 126 -51.58 44.46 23.15
CA ILE A 126 -50.89 43.43 22.37
C ILE A 126 -50.18 44.09 21.19
N ALA A 127 -48.91 43.77 20.96
CA ALA A 127 -48.14 44.20 19.79
C ALA A 127 -47.55 43.02 19.05
N SER A 128 -47.17 43.20 17.79
CA SER A 128 -46.42 42.21 17.00
C SER A 128 -45.01 42.71 16.71
N VAL A 129 -44.01 41.84 16.84
CA VAL A 129 -42.62 42.17 16.53
C VAL A 129 -42.46 42.28 15.02
N LYS A 130 -42.03 43.44 14.52
CA LYS A 130 -41.91 43.71 13.08
C LYS A 130 -40.48 43.58 12.58
N GLU A 131 -39.52 44.04 13.37
CA GLU A 131 -38.13 44.12 12.95
C GLU A 131 -37.20 44.12 14.16
N PHE A 132 -36.01 43.55 14.02
CA PHE A 132 -34.94 43.66 15.01
C PHE A 132 -33.88 44.63 14.49
N ILE A 133 -33.55 45.65 15.29
CA ILE A 133 -32.44 46.54 14.99
C ILE A 133 -31.25 46.01 15.77
N ILE A 134 -30.36 45.31 15.07
CA ILE A 134 -29.07 44.90 15.62
C ILE A 134 -28.11 46.06 15.38
N ASP A 135 -27.94 46.93 16.38
CA ASP A 135 -26.87 47.92 16.37
C ASP A 135 -25.56 47.20 16.74
N LEU A 136 -25.10 46.33 15.85
CA LEU A 136 -23.79 45.71 15.96
C LEU A 136 -22.78 46.78 15.60
N THR A 137 -22.40 47.62 16.57
CA THR A 137 -21.19 48.41 16.44
C THR A 137 -20.04 47.42 16.49
N ILE A 138 -19.59 46.94 15.34
CA ILE A 138 -18.45 46.04 15.23
C ILE A 138 -17.20 46.90 15.43
N PRO A 139 -16.51 46.85 16.60
CA PRO A 139 -15.18 47.42 16.68
C PRO A 139 -14.29 46.62 15.72
N CYS A 140 -13.74 47.31 14.71
CA CYS A 140 -12.79 46.84 13.71
C CYS A 140 -12.48 45.34 13.70
N PHE A 141 -13.28 44.56 12.99
CA PHE A 141 -12.79 43.32 12.39
C PHE A 141 -12.42 43.61 10.95
N GLU A 142 -11.15 43.41 10.59
CA GLU A 142 -10.75 43.23 9.20
C GLU A 142 -11.53 42.05 8.63
N LEU A 143 -12.52 42.40 7.82
CA LEU A 143 -13.29 41.49 7.01
C LEU A 143 -12.37 40.97 5.89
N ILE A 144 -11.60 39.91 6.14
CA ILE A 144 -11.04 39.12 5.04
C ILE A 144 -12.21 38.33 4.46
N VAL A 145 -12.93 38.95 3.52
CA VAL A 145 -13.87 38.25 2.66
C VAL A 145 -13.04 37.41 1.70
N SER A 146 -12.92 36.11 1.98
CA SER A 146 -12.69 35.16 0.90
C SER A 146 -13.87 35.26 -0.05
N ILE A 147 -13.66 35.94 -1.18
CA ILE A 147 -14.52 35.85 -2.37
C ILE A 147 -14.27 34.48 -3.00
N GLU A 148 -14.68 33.43 -2.29
CA GLU A 148 -14.94 32.13 -2.89
C GLU A 148 -16.32 32.23 -3.54
N GLU A 149 -16.41 31.79 -4.79
CA GLU A 149 -17.53 32.00 -5.70
C GLU A 149 -18.74 31.12 -5.36
N GLU A 150 -19.30 31.27 -4.17
CA GLU A 150 -20.66 30.90 -3.74
C GLU A 150 -20.81 31.31 -2.25
N PRO A 151 -21.70 32.26 -1.89
CA PRO A 151 -21.89 32.61 -0.48
C PRO A 151 -22.48 31.39 0.24
N GLN A 152 -21.66 30.69 1.04
CA GLN A 152 -22.18 29.75 2.01
C GLN A 152 -23.03 30.55 3.01
N GLN A 153 -24.34 30.39 2.92
CA GLN A 153 -25.27 30.83 3.94
C GLN A 153 -24.79 30.28 5.28
N MET A 154 -24.56 31.16 6.27
CA MET A 154 -24.35 30.73 7.65
C MET A 154 -25.65 30.11 8.16
N ILE A 155 -25.76 28.79 8.02
CA ILE A 155 -26.81 27.99 8.63
C ILE A 155 -26.48 27.94 10.12
N PHE A 156 -27.35 28.48 10.97
CA PHE A 156 -27.28 28.24 12.41
C PHE A 156 -27.62 26.78 12.67
N ILE A 157 -26.59 25.94 12.67
CA ILE A 157 -26.71 24.53 12.99
C ILE A 157 -26.82 24.43 14.52
N THR A 158 -27.96 23.96 15.02
CA THR A 158 -28.13 23.66 16.44
C THR A 158 -27.10 22.61 16.87
N LYS A 159 -26.64 22.64 18.12
CA LYS A 159 -25.62 21.72 18.68
C LYS A 159 -25.94 20.24 18.41
N GLU A 160 -27.22 19.90 18.32
CA GLU A 160 -27.74 18.56 18.00
C GLU A 160 -27.48 18.17 16.52
N SER A 161 -27.67 19.09 15.58
CA SER A 161 -27.43 18.86 14.15
C SER A 161 -25.93 18.81 13.78
N ALA A 162 -25.07 19.48 14.56
CA ALA A 162 -23.61 19.38 14.41
C ALA A 162 -23.04 18.03 14.90
N GLU A 163 -23.58 17.45 15.98
CA GLU A 163 -23.18 16.11 16.43
C GLU A 163 -23.65 15.01 15.46
N GLU A 164 -24.86 15.11 14.91
CA GLU A 164 -25.35 14.18 13.89
C GLU A 164 -24.50 14.24 12.60
N ALA A 165 -24.12 15.44 12.15
CA ALA A 165 -23.22 15.61 11.00
C ALA A 165 -21.83 14.99 11.27
N LYS A 166 -21.28 15.15 12.48
CA LYS A 166 -20.00 14.56 12.88
C LYS A 166 -20.07 13.04 12.98
N ALA A 167 -21.17 12.49 13.48
CA ALA A 167 -21.41 11.05 13.53
C ALA A 167 -21.56 10.45 12.12
N ALA A 168 -22.24 11.16 11.20
CA ALA A 168 -22.35 10.77 9.81
C ALA A 168 -20.99 10.76 9.09
N ALA A 169 -20.17 11.79 9.30
CA ALA A 169 -18.81 11.88 8.75
C ALA A 169 -17.89 10.77 9.28
N ALA A 170 -17.94 10.47 10.58
CA ALA A 170 -17.17 9.37 11.17
C ALA A 170 -17.58 8.00 10.62
N LYS A 171 -18.88 7.79 10.38
CA LYS A 171 -19.40 6.56 9.79
C LYS A 171 -19.00 6.41 8.32
N ALA A 172 -18.96 7.51 7.56
CA ALA A 172 -18.48 7.52 6.18
C ALA A 172 -16.98 7.19 6.11
N ALA A 173 -16.15 7.81 6.94
CA ALA A 173 -14.72 7.51 7.02
C ALA A 173 -14.44 6.06 7.44
N ALA A 174 -15.22 5.52 8.40
CA ALA A 174 -15.11 4.12 8.78
C ALA A 174 -15.53 3.17 7.64
N ALA A 175 -16.56 3.52 6.86
CA ALA A 175 -16.99 2.72 5.71
C ALA A 175 -15.95 2.73 4.57
N GLU A 176 -15.32 3.87 4.31
CA GLU A 176 -14.25 4.00 3.31
C GLU A 176 -13.02 3.17 3.71
N MET A 177 -12.59 3.27 4.98
CA MET A 177 -11.48 2.47 5.50
C MET A 177 -11.78 0.97 5.45
N MET A 178 -13.02 0.55 5.71
CA MET A 178 -13.43 -0.85 5.58
C MET A 178 -13.39 -1.33 4.12
N ALA A 179 -13.81 -0.49 3.18
CA ALA A 179 -13.75 -0.81 1.75
C ALA A 179 -12.30 -0.95 1.26
N GLU A 180 -11.40 -0.07 1.72
CA GLU A 180 -9.96 -0.16 1.39
C GLU A 180 -9.34 -1.44 1.95
N ILE A 181 -9.67 -1.84 3.18
CA ILE A 181 -9.20 -3.09 3.78
C ILE A 181 -9.68 -4.32 2.99
N GLU A 182 -10.93 -4.32 2.52
CA GLU A 182 -11.46 -5.41 1.69
C GLU A 182 -10.74 -5.52 0.34
N GLU A 183 -10.43 -4.38 -0.29
CA GLU A 183 -9.63 -4.34 -1.53
C GLU A 183 -8.21 -4.86 -1.31
N ASP A 184 -7.54 -4.43 -0.24
CA ASP A 184 -6.18 -4.87 0.07
C ASP A 184 -6.13 -6.37 0.41
N LEU A 185 -7.13 -6.90 1.10
CA LEU A 185 -7.25 -8.34 1.36
C LEU A 185 -7.43 -9.11 0.04
N ALA A 186 -8.24 -8.60 -0.89
CA ALA A 186 -8.41 -9.21 -2.20
C ALA A 186 -7.11 -9.18 -3.02
N ARG A 187 -6.36 -8.08 -2.95
CA ARG A 187 -5.04 -7.95 -3.58
C ARG A 187 -4.03 -8.93 -2.99
N GLN A 188 -4.02 -9.09 -1.67
CA GLN A 188 -3.17 -10.05 -0.99
C GLN A 188 -3.51 -11.49 -1.39
N ALA A 189 -4.79 -11.86 -1.42
CA ALA A 189 -5.23 -13.17 -1.88
C ALA A 189 -4.83 -13.44 -3.35
N ALA A 190 -4.94 -12.44 -4.22
CA ALA A 190 -4.50 -12.54 -5.61
C ALA A 190 -2.97 -12.73 -5.73
N LEU A 191 -2.19 -12.02 -4.91
CA LEU A 191 -0.74 -12.17 -4.85
C LEU A 191 -0.33 -13.57 -4.36
N GLU A 192 -0.96 -14.08 -3.31
CA GLU A 192 -0.70 -15.43 -2.79
C GLU A 192 -1.01 -16.50 -3.85
N ALA A 193 -2.17 -16.39 -4.53
CA ALA A 193 -2.53 -17.29 -5.62
C ALA A 193 -1.53 -17.22 -6.80
N PHE A 194 -1.03 -16.04 -7.12
CA PHE A 194 -0.02 -15.85 -8.16
C PHE A 194 1.32 -16.48 -7.77
N GLN A 195 1.76 -16.28 -6.52
CA GLN A 195 2.99 -16.88 -6.01
C GLN A 195 2.92 -18.41 -6.00
N GLN A 196 1.76 -18.98 -5.65
CA GLN A 196 1.54 -20.42 -5.72
C GLN A 196 1.66 -20.94 -7.16
N LYS A 197 1.00 -20.29 -8.12
CA LYS A 197 1.12 -20.66 -9.56
C LYS A 197 2.57 -20.57 -10.04
N LEU A 198 3.31 -19.53 -9.66
CA LEU A 198 4.73 -19.41 -10.02
C LEU A 198 5.58 -20.53 -9.39
N ALA A 199 5.29 -20.96 -8.17
CA ALA A 199 5.99 -22.06 -7.54
C ALA A 199 5.73 -23.39 -8.27
N GLU A 200 4.48 -23.65 -8.64
CA GLU A 200 4.08 -24.82 -9.41
C GLU A 200 4.72 -24.83 -10.81
N GLU A 201 4.68 -23.71 -11.53
CA GLU A 201 5.31 -23.59 -12.85
C GLU A 201 6.83 -23.74 -12.78
N LYS A 202 7.49 -23.16 -11.77
CA LYS A 202 8.94 -23.36 -11.56
C LYS A 202 9.28 -24.82 -11.28
N ALA A 203 8.47 -25.50 -10.45
CA ALA A 203 8.65 -26.91 -10.18
C ALA A 203 8.46 -27.75 -11.46
N ALA A 204 7.44 -27.45 -12.26
CA ALA A 204 7.19 -28.13 -13.54
C ALA A 204 8.33 -27.88 -14.56
N ALA A 205 8.83 -26.65 -14.66
CA ALA A 205 9.95 -26.31 -15.53
C ALA A 205 11.26 -27.01 -15.09
N ALA A 206 11.52 -27.08 -13.80
CA ALA A 206 12.66 -27.81 -13.25
C ALA A 206 12.55 -29.31 -13.53
N ALA A 207 11.37 -29.90 -13.35
CA ALA A 207 11.10 -31.31 -13.67
C ALA A 207 11.28 -31.61 -15.16
N SER A 208 10.77 -30.74 -16.04
CA SER A 208 10.95 -30.86 -17.49
C SER A 208 12.43 -30.79 -17.89
N THR A 209 13.18 -29.85 -17.31
CA THR A 209 14.62 -29.71 -17.55
C THR A 209 15.38 -30.95 -17.08
N ALA A 210 15.06 -31.48 -15.90
CA ALA A 210 15.67 -32.69 -15.37
C ALA A 210 15.36 -33.92 -16.26
N ALA A 211 14.11 -34.07 -16.71
CA ALA A 211 13.71 -35.14 -17.61
C ALA A 211 14.45 -35.06 -18.95
N TYR A 212 14.59 -33.85 -19.52
CA TYR A 212 15.35 -33.63 -20.75
C TYR A 212 16.84 -34.00 -20.58
N GLN A 213 17.48 -33.55 -19.50
CA GLN A 213 18.87 -33.91 -19.22
C GLN A 213 19.06 -35.42 -19.01
N SER A 214 18.12 -36.08 -18.32
CA SER A 214 18.15 -37.53 -18.15
C SER A 214 18.00 -38.25 -19.49
N LYS A 215 17.17 -37.74 -20.40
CA LYS A 215 17.02 -38.30 -21.75
C LYS A 215 18.32 -38.17 -22.53
N LEU A 216 18.95 -36.99 -22.56
CA LEU A 216 20.24 -36.79 -23.24
C LEU A 216 21.32 -37.74 -22.71
N ALA A 217 21.40 -37.92 -21.39
CA ALA A 217 22.35 -38.84 -20.78
C ALA A 217 22.03 -40.32 -21.06
N TYR A 218 20.77 -40.65 -21.32
CA TYR A 218 20.37 -41.99 -21.75
C TYR A 218 20.73 -42.21 -23.22
N ASP A 219 20.37 -41.26 -24.09
CA ASP A 219 20.65 -41.31 -25.53
C ASP A 219 22.15 -41.45 -25.79
N ALA A 220 23.00 -40.68 -25.08
CA ALA A 220 24.45 -40.79 -25.17
C ALA A 220 24.99 -42.18 -24.77
N ARG A 221 24.42 -42.80 -23.72
CA ARG A 221 24.79 -44.16 -23.29
C ARG A 221 24.35 -45.23 -24.28
N VAL A 222 23.22 -45.02 -24.94
CA VAL A 222 22.74 -45.92 -25.98
C VAL A 222 23.65 -45.83 -27.20
N GLU A 223 24.04 -44.63 -27.61
CA GLU A 223 24.97 -44.41 -28.72
C GLU A 223 26.32 -45.09 -28.46
N GLU A 224 26.94 -44.84 -27.30
CA GLU A 224 28.19 -45.50 -26.89
C GLU A 224 28.06 -47.03 -26.91
N ARG A 225 26.94 -47.58 -26.43
CA ARG A 225 26.69 -49.03 -26.46
C ARG A 225 26.53 -49.56 -27.87
N MET A 226 25.90 -48.82 -28.77
CA MET A 226 25.73 -49.22 -30.17
C MET A 226 27.07 -49.26 -30.89
N GLU A 227 27.94 -48.28 -30.65
CA GLU A 227 29.31 -48.28 -31.18
C GLU A 227 30.12 -49.46 -30.63
N ALA A 228 30.06 -49.72 -29.32
CA ALA A 228 30.74 -50.86 -28.71
C ALA A 228 30.27 -52.19 -29.32
N LEU A 229 28.96 -52.36 -29.53
CA LEU A 229 28.39 -53.56 -30.16
C LEU A 229 28.84 -53.72 -31.61
N ALA A 230 28.95 -52.63 -32.38
CA ALA A 230 29.47 -52.68 -33.74
C ALA A 230 30.93 -53.15 -33.77
N ILE A 231 31.77 -52.61 -32.89
CA ILE A 231 33.17 -53.04 -32.73
C ILE A 231 33.26 -54.50 -32.32
N GLU A 232 32.42 -54.95 -31.38
CA GLU A 232 32.37 -56.36 -30.97
C GLU A 232 32.03 -57.29 -32.14
N GLN A 233 31.09 -56.89 -33.00
CA GLN A 233 30.73 -57.65 -34.21
C GLN A 233 31.87 -57.69 -35.23
N GLU A 234 32.55 -56.58 -35.47
CA GLU A 234 33.73 -56.53 -36.35
C GLU A 234 34.86 -57.43 -35.82
N ILE A 235 35.14 -57.39 -34.51
CA ILE A 235 36.14 -58.27 -33.88
C ILE A 235 35.72 -59.73 -34.02
N ALA A 236 34.44 -60.06 -33.84
CA ALA A 236 33.95 -61.42 -34.00
C ALA A 236 34.12 -61.93 -35.44
N ALA A 237 33.80 -61.09 -36.43
CA ALA A 237 34.00 -61.40 -37.84
C ALA A 237 35.49 -61.61 -38.16
N PHE A 238 36.37 -60.71 -37.71
CA PHE A 238 37.81 -60.83 -37.90
C PHE A 238 38.38 -62.08 -37.24
N LYS A 239 37.94 -62.41 -36.02
CA LYS A 239 38.35 -63.65 -35.34
C LYS A 239 37.93 -64.90 -36.10
N ALA A 240 36.72 -64.90 -36.67
CA ALA A 240 36.24 -66.01 -37.48
C ALA A 240 37.06 -66.18 -38.77
N GLU A 241 37.37 -65.08 -39.46
CA GLU A 241 38.21 -65.09 -40.66
C GLU A 241 39.64 -65.58 -40.34
N LEU A 242 40.24 -65.07 -39.27
CA LEU A 242 41.57 -65.50 -38.82
C LEU A 242 41.59 -67.00 -38.48
N ALA A 243 40.56 -67.51 -37.80
CA ALA A 243 40.45 -68.93 -37.49
C ALA A 243 40.32 -69.78 -38.76
N ALA A 244 39.57 -69.31 -39.77
CA ALA A 244 39.44 -70.00 -41.05
C ALA A 244 40.78 -70.03 -41.82
N GLU A 245 41.51 -68.92 -41.85
CA GLU A 245 42.82 -68.84 -42.51
C GLU A 245 43.86 -69.73 -41.82
N LEU A 246 43.90 -69.75 -40.48
CA LEU A 246 44.77 -70.65 -39.73
C LEU A 246 44.43 -72.13 -39.99
N ALA A 247 43.14 -72.46 -40.07
CA ALA A 247 42.71 -73.82 -40.41
C ALA A 247 43.14 -74.23 -41.83
N LYS A 248 43.04 -73.30 -42.79
CA LYS A 248 43.51 -73.51 -44.16
C LYS A 248 45.02 -73.69 -44.22
N GLN A 249 45.79 -72.84 -43.53
CA GLN A 249 47.25 -72.96 -43.46
C GLN A 249 47.69 -74.28 -42.81
N ALA A 250 47.02 -74.70 -41.74
CA ALA A 250 47.28 -75.99 -41.11
C ALA A 250 47.00 -77.17 -42.05
N ALA A 251 45.90 -77.11 -42.82
CA ALA A 251 45.58 -78.13 -43.82
C ALA A 251 46.60 -78.16 -44.97
N GLU A 252 47.05 -77.01 -45.45
CA GLU A 252 48.09 -76.91 -46.47
C GLU A 252 49.44 -77.47 -45.98
N SER A 253 49.83 -77.16 -44.75
CA SER A 253 51.04 -77.72 -44.12
C SER A 253 50.95 -79.23 -43.98
N ALA A 254 49.83 -79.75 -43.47
CA ALA A 254 49.62 -81.20 -43.33
C ALA A 254 49.64 -81.92 -44.68
N ALA A 255 49.04 -81.33 -45.72
CA ALA A 255 49.10 -81.88 -47.07
C ALA A 255 50.53 -81.86 -47.65
N ALA A 256 51.29 -80.78 -47.41
CA ALA A 256 52.68 -80.67 -47.85
C ALA A 256 53.58 -81.71 -47.17
N GLU A 257 53.42 -81.91 -45.86
CA GLU A 257 54.12 -82.95 -45.09
C GLU A 257 53.79 -84.36 -45.63
N MET A 258 52.50 -84.65 -45.83
CA MET A 258 52.07 -85.95 -46.39
C MET A 258 52.63 -86.18 -47.80
N MET A 259 52.65 -85.16 -48.66
CA MET A 259 53.26 -85.27 -50.00
C MET A 259 54.78 -85.50 -49.93
N ALA A 260 55.47 -84.91 -48.95
CA ALA A 260 56.90 -85.13 -48.76
C ALA A 260 57.17 -86.59 -48.35
N GLU A 261 56.40 -87.13 -47.41
CA GLU A 261 56.51 -88.52 -46.96
C GLU A 261 56.21 -89.52 -48.10
N ILE A 262 55.16 -89.27 -48.90
CA ILE A 262 54.85 -90.10 -50.08
C ILE A 262 56.00 -90.09 -51.09
N LYS A 263 56.64 -88.93 -51.35
CA LYS A 263 57.79 -88.85 -52.26
C LYS A 263 58.98 -89.64 -51.73
N GLU A 264 59.24 -89.59 -50.43
CA GLU A 264 60.30 -90.36 -49.79
C GLU A 264 60.06 -91.87 -49.90
N GLU A 265 58.83 -92.32 -49.64
CA GLU A 265 58.46 -93.73 -49.76
C GLU A 265 58.54 -94.22 -51.21
N LEU A 266 58.08 -93.43 -52.18
CA LEU A 266 58.25 -93.75 -53.61
C LEU A 266 59.72 -93.85 -54.01
N ALA A 267 60.58 -92.96 -53.51
CA ALA A 267 62.02 -93.03 -53.76
C ALA A 267 62.64 -94.29 -53.16
N ARG A 268 62.20 -94.70 -51.96
CA ARG A 268 62.62 -95.94 -51.30
C ARG A 268 62.19 -97.17 -52.08
N GLN A 269 60.94 -97.21 -52.57
CA GLN A 269 60.44 -98.30 -53.41
C GLN A 269 61.21 -98.41 -54.72
N ALA A 270 61.45 -97.30 -55.42
CA ALA A 270 62.25 -97.29 -56.64
C ALA A 270 63.69 -97.81 -56.41
N ALA A 271 64.31 -97.45 -55.28
CA ALA A 271 65.63 -97.97 -54.91
C ALA A 271 65.61 -99.49 -54.64
N LEU A 272 64.55 -100.01 -54.01
CA LEU A 272 64.37 -101.44 -53.77
C LEU A 272 64.19 -102.22 -55.08
N GLU A 273 63.35 -101.71 -56.00
CA GLU A 273 63.13 -102.32 -57.32
C GLU A 273 64.43 -102.36 -58.13
N ALA A 274 65.19 -101.26 -58.16
CA ALA A 274 66.50 -101.20 -58.83
C ALA A 274 67.51 -102.18 -58.22
N PHE A 275 67.44 -102.44 -56.91
CA PHE A 275 68.26 -103.44 -56.24
C PHE A 275 67.85 -104.87 -56.63
N GLN A 276 66.55 -105.18 -56.67
CA GLN A 276 66.03 -106.48 -57.09
C GLN A 276 66.42 -106.81 -58.55
N GLN A 277 66.37 -105.82 -59.45
CA GLN A 277 66.77 -106.01 -60.85
C GLN A 277 68.26 -106.36 -61.03
N LYS A 278 69.14 -105.95 -60.12
CA LYS A 278 70.58 -106.30 -60.18
C LYS A 278 70.90 -107.71 -59.68
N LEU A 279 69.97 -108.37 -59.00
CA LEU A 279 70.14 -109.72 -58.46
C LEU A 279 69.57 -110.81 -59.38
N ALA A 280 68.79 -110.43 -60.39
CA ALA A 280 68.29 -111.29 -61.47
C ALA A 280 69.27 -111.34 -62.64
#